data_AF-A0A919Z003-F1
#
_entry.id   AF-A0A919Z003-F1
#
_cell.length_a   1.000
_cell.length_b   1.000
_cell.length_c   1.000
_cell.angle_alpha   90.00
_cell.angle_beta   90.00
_cell.angle_gamma   90.00
#
_symmetry.space_group_name_H-M   'P 1'
#
loop_
_entity.id
_entity.type
_entity.pdbx_description
1 polymer ?
#
loop_
_entity_poly.entity_id
_entity_poly.type
_entity_poly.pdbx_seq_one_letter_code
_entity_poly.pdbx_strand_id
1 'polypeptide(L)'
;MLSQQREHDGSEGITVNTLHVNMGYHYQGGAIVPEAGSNSLPLVQPPELWTGQPGTRAAHVVLERDGQSVSTIDLFGTRFVLLVGPEGQSWLQAAQKVEKKLGLPMDVYQIGGQPNDFIDPGNDFLNAYGITSTGAIIVRPDGYIGWRKTVSGENKEHLEQVLTDALSTILFR
;
A
#
# COMPACT_ATOMS: atom_id res chain seq x y z
N MET A 1 16.55 26.17 -50.74
CA MET A 1 17.75 25.55 -50.13
C MET A 1 17.84 25.72 -48.61
N LEU A 2 17.01 26.54 -47.95
CA LEU A 2 16.95 26.64 -46.47
C LEU A 2 15.64 26.11 -45.85
N SER A 3 14.66 25.64 -46.65
CA SER A 3 13.37 25.15 -46.13
C SER A 3 13.27 23.63 -46.01
N GLN A 4 14.23 22.86 -46.52
CA GLN A 4 14.25 21.40 -46.39
C GLN A 4 15.20 20.89 -45.29
N GLN A 5 15.90 21.80 -44.60
CA GLN A 5 16.88 21.46 -43.57
C GLN A 5 16.35 21.67 -42.15
N ARG A 6 15.02 21.65 -41.98
CA ARG A 6 14.31 21.69 -40.68
C ARG A 6 13.36 20.51 -40.46
N GLU A 7 13.49 19.43 -41.23
CA GLU A 7 12.66 18.24 -41.02
C GLU A 7 13.34 17.18 -40.13
N HIS A 8 14.61 17.35 -39.75
CA HIS A 8 15.35 16.35 -38.97
C HIS A 8 16.15 16.93 -37.79
N ASP A 9 15.91 18.19 -37.43
CA ASP A 9 16.66 18.85 -36.35
C ASP A 9 15.75 19.08 -35.13
N GLY A 10 15.84 18.20 -34.14
CA GLY A 10 15.59 18.59 -32.74
C GLY A 10 14.26 18.24 -32.08
N SER A 11 13.67 17.07 -32.33
CA SER A 11 12.72 16.50 -31.36
C SER A 11 12.84 14.97 -31.28
N GLU A 12 13.84 14.46 -30.58
CA GLU A 12 13.54 13.31 -29.72
C GLU A 12 12.51 13.83 -28.71
N GLY A 13 11.24 13.73 -29.08
CA GLY A 13 10.15 14.20 -28.23
C GLY A 13 10.31 13.56 -26.86
N ILE A 14 10.15 14.36 -25.80
CA ILE A 14 10.11 13.86 -24.43
C ILE A 14 9.08 12.72 -24.42
N THR A 15 9.56 11.48 -24.42
CA THR A 15 8.70 10.31 -24.45
C THR A 15 8.27 10.08 -23.01
N VAL A 16 7.12 10.64 -22.66
CA VAL A 16 6.52 10.46 -21.33
C VAL A 16 5.87 9.09 -21.29
N ASN A 17 6.41 8.19 -20.47
CA ASN A 17 5.72 6.92 -20.21
C ASN A 17 4.43 7.21 -19.44
N THR A 18 3.30 7.06 -20.12
CA THR A 18 1.96 7.36 -19.59
C THR A 18 1.59 6.45 -18.42
N LEU A 19 2.10 5.21 -18.39
CA LEU A 19 1.89 4.30 -17.25
C LEU A 19 2.54 4.85 -15.99
N HIS A 20 3.77 5.36 -16.08
CA HIS A 20 4.46 5.94 -14.92
C HIS A 20 3.72 7.16 -14.39
N VAL A 21 3.24 8.03 -15.28
CA VAL A 21 2.50 9.23 -14.87
C VAL A 21 1.17 8.87 -14.22
N ASN A 22 0.44 7.88 -14.75
CA ASN A 22 -0.89 7.55 -14.25
C ASN A 22 -0.88 6.64 -13.02
N MET A 23 0.13 5.78 -12.88
CA MET A 23 0.14 4.72 -11.87
C MET A 23 1.33 4.78 -10.91
N GLY A 24 2.34 5.58 -11.23
CA GLY A 24 3.64 5.60 -10.55
C GLY A 24 3.89 6.84 -9.70
N TYR A 25 2.90 7.74 -9.56
CA TYR A 25 3.05 8.93 -8.74
C TYR A 25 2.91 8.64 -7.24
N HIS A 26 3.60 9.45 -6.44
CA HIS A 26 3.68 9.35 -4.98
C HIS A 26 3.10 10.60 -4.31
N TYR A 27 2.16 10.41 -3.39
CA TYR A 27 1.72 11.47 -2.50
C TYR A 27 2.78 11.71 -1.41
N GLN A 28 3.40 12.90 -1.43
CA GLN A 28 4.39 13.29 -0.40
C GLN A 28 3.75 13.81 0.90
N GLY A 29 2.43 13.98 0.93
CA GLY A 29 1.69 14.46 2.11
C GLY A 29 0.18 14.27 1.98
N GLY A 30 -0.55 14.68 3.02
CA GLY A 30 -2.00 14.54 3.11
C GLY A 30 -2.40 13.40 4.05
N ALA A 31 -3.42 12.62 3.66
CA ALA A 31 -3.93 11.48 4.44
C ALA A 31 -2.97 10.27 4.39
N ILE A 32 -1.75 10.47 4.88
CA ILE A 32 -0.69 9.47 4.98
C ILE A 32 0.09 9.66 6.28
N VAL A 33 0.70 8.60 6.78
CA VAL A 33 1.71 8.65 7.83
C VAL A 33 3.08 8.48 7.18
N PRO A 34 3.92 9.53 7.13
CA PRO A 34 5.22 9.44 6.48
C PRO A 34 6.18 8.55 7.27
N GLU A 35 6.97 7.77 6.54
CA GLU A 35 8.10 7.02 7.09
C GLU A 35 9.38 7.85 7.03
N ALA A 36 10.40 7.48 7.83
CA ALA A 36 11.72 8.07 7.73
C ALA A 36 12.27 7.94 6.30
N GLY A 37 12.74 9.06 5.74
CA GLY A 37 13.23 9.10 4.35
C GLY A 37 12.16 9.32 3.28
N SER A 38 10.87 9.44 3.63
CA SER A 38 9.80 9.68 2.63
C SER A 38 10.03 10.94 1.79
N ASN A 39 10.69 11.97 2.35
CA ASN A 39 11.00 13.21 1.63
C ASN A 39 12.07 13.06 0.55
N SER A 40 12.83 11.95 0.55
CA SER A 40 13.83 11.65 -0.48
C SER A 40 13.30 10.76 -1.62
N LEU A 41 12.05 10.29 -1.52
CA LEU A 41 11.43 9.49 -2.57
C LEU A 41 11.10 10.37 -3.79
N PRO A 42 11.23 9.83 -5.01
CA PRO A 42 10.86 10.57 -6.22
C PRO A 42 9.34 10.78 -6.28
N LEU A 43 8.92 11.89 -6.89
CA LEU A 43 7.49 12.17 -7.10
C LEU A 43 6.80 11.14 -8.00
N VAL A 44 7.53 10.59 -8.96
CA VAL A 44 7.06 9.60 -9.92
C VAL A 44 8.20 8.64 -10.23
N GLN A 45 7.90 7.35 -10.30
CA GLN A 45 8.80 6.33 -10.84
C GLN A 45 7.98 5.20 -11.47
N PRO A 46 8.59 4.23 -12.18
CA PRO A 46 7.88 3.05 -12.66
C PRO A 46 7.11 2.36 -11.50
N PRO A 47 5.81 2.04 -11.67
CA PRO A 47 4.97 1.49 -10.60
C PRO A 47 5.57 0.25 -9.93
N GLU A 48 6.24 -0.61 -10.69
CA GLU A 48 6.89 -1.83 -10.25
C GLU A 48 8.10 -1.62 -9.31
N LEU A 49 8.63 -0.39 -9.22
CA LEU A 49 9.70 -0.05 -8.29
C LEU A 49 9.18 0.40 -6.92
N TRP A 50 7.87 0.65 -6.78
CA TRP A 50 7.27 0.88 -5.48
C TRP A 50 7.13 -0.44 -4.72
N THR A 51 7.38 -0.39 -3.42
CA THR A 51 7.37 -1.56 -2.54
C THR A 51 6.57 -1.25 -1.27
N GLY A 52 5.44 -0.57 -1.43
CA GLY A 52 4.49 -0.33 -0.36
C GLY A 52 4.75 0.91 0.50
N GLN A 53 5.54 1.87 0.03
CA GLN A 53 5.76 3.13 0.75
C GLN A 53 4.44 3.90 0.92
N PRO A 54 4.17 4.54 2.08
CA PRO A 54 3.02 5.41 2.24
C PRO A 54 2.97 6.51 1.19
N GLY A 55 1.77 6.73 0.64
CA GLY A 55 1.51 7.65 -0.46
C GLY A 55 1.64 7.03 -1.86
N THR A 56 2.05 5.77 -1.98
CA THR A 56 2.09 5.05 -3.26
C THR A 56 0.81 4.23 -3.45
N ARG A 57 0.52 3.85 -4.69
CA ARG A 57 -0.61 2.98 -5.01
C ARG A 57 -0.35 1.57 -4.47
N ALA A 58 -1.37 0.92 -3.90
CA ALA A 58 -1.28 -0.47 -3.48
C ALA A 58 -0.91 -1.37 -4.66
N ALA A 59 0.03 -2.30 -4.43
CA ALA A 59 0.53 -3.20 -5.45
C ALA A 59 -0.52 -4.23 -5.85
N HIS A 60 -0.58 -4.56 -7.15
CA HIS A 60 -1.36 -5.66 -7.67
C HIS A 60 -0.63 -6.98 -7.42
N VAL A 61 -1.18 -7.79 -6.52
CA VAL A 61 -0.69 -9.14 -6.22
C VAL A 61 -1.84 -10.10 -6.42
N VAL A 62 -1.56 -11.23 -7.09
CA VAL A 62 -2.53 -12.29 -7.29
C VAL A 62 -2.54 -13.18 -6.05
N LEU A 63 -3.66 -13.17 -5.34
CA LEU A 63 -3.94 -14.02 -4.21
C LEU A 63 -4.90 -15.14 -4.61
N GLU A 64 -5.08 -16.11 -3.74
CA GLU A 64 -6.08 -17.17 -3.90
C GLU A 64 -6.97 -17.26 -2.67
N ARG A 65 -8.27 -17.48 -2.87
CA ARG A 65 -9.22 -17.84 -1.81
C ARG A 65 -10.25 -18.80 -2.36
N ASP A 66 -10.51 -19.89 -1.64
CA ASP A 66 -11.48 -20.92 -2.04
C ASP A 66 -11.24 -21.46 -3.47
N GLY A 67 -9.97 -21.59 -3.86
CA GLY A 67 -9.56 -22.04 -5.20
C GLY A 67 -9.76 -21.01 -6.31
N GLN A 68 -10.11 -19.77 -5.98
CA GLN A 68 -10.30 -18.68 -6.94
C GLN A 68 -9.18 -17.64 -6.82
N SER A 69 -8.68 -17.20 -7.97
CA SER A 69 -7.73 -16.09 -8.07
C SER A 69 -8.42 -14.76 -7.74
N VAL A 70 -7.81 -13.98 -6.85
CA VAL A 70 -8.31 -12.68 -6.38
C VAL A 70 -7.18 -11.65 -6.45
N SER A 71 -7.42 -10.50 -7.06
CA SER A 71 -6.46 -9.40 -7.01
C SER A 71 -6.51 -8.71 -5.65
N THR A 72 -5.37 -8.33 -5.10
CA THR A 72 -5.33 -7.38 -3.96
C THR A 72 -6.13 -6.10 -4.25
N ILE A 73 -6.16 -5.65 -5.51
CA ILE A 73 -6.88 -4.43 -5.89
C ILE A 73 -8.40 -4.57 -5.70
N ASP A 74 -8.95 -5.77 -5.86
CA ASP A 74 -10.37 -6.06 -5.67
C ASP A 74 -10.81 -5.99 -4.20
N LEU A 75 -9.85 -5.93 -3.27
CA LEU A 75 -10.11 -5.78 -1.84
C LEU A 75 -10.41 -4.32 -1.44
N PHE A 76 -10.13 -3.35 -2.31
CA PHE A 76 -10.20 -1.92 -1.99
C PHE A 76 -11.41 -1.25 -2.64
N GLY A 77 -11.69 0.01 -2.27
CA GLY A 77 -12.72 0.84 -2.93
C GLY A 77 -13.85 1.33 -2.03
N THR A 78 -14.15 0.62 -0.94
CA THR A 78 -15.31 0.94 -0.08
C THR A 78 -14.89 1.46 1.29
N ARG A 79 -13.88 0.84 1.90
CA ARG A 79 -13.44 1.10 3.28
C ARG A 79 -11.92 1.20 3.33
N PHE A 80 -11.40 1.57 4.49
CA PHE A 80 -10.02 1.27 4.80
C PHE A 80 -9.83 -0.24 4.84
N VAL A 81 -8.64 -0.69 4.46
CA VAL A 81 -8.25 -2.10 4.53
C VAL A 81 -6.92 -2.21 5.25
N LEU A 82 -6.86 -3.08 6.26
CA LEU A 82 -5.62 -3.48 6.92
C LEU A 82 -5.17 -4.82 6.33
N LEU A 83 -4.07 -4.82 5.58
CA LEU A 83 -3.42 -6.05 5.13
C LEU A 83 -2.30 -6.42 6.10
N VAL A 84 -2.22 -7.70 6.45
CA VAL A 84 -1.35 -8.21 7.51
C VAL A 84 -0.59 -9.43 7.03
N GLY A 85 0.69 -9.52 7.39
CA GLY A 85 1.51 -10.70 7.11
C GLY A 85 1.01 -11.97 7.82
N PRO A 86 1.49 -13.16 7.41
CA PRO A 86 1.02 -14.46 7.89
C PRO A 86 1.17 -14.70 9.41
N GLU A 87 2.08 -13.99 10.08
CA GLU A 87 2.37 -14.10 11.51
C GLU A 87 1.91 -12.85 12.30
N GLY A 88 1.12 -11.97 11.68
CA GLY A 88 0.67 -10.71 12.26
C GLY A 88 -0.66 -10.76 13.04
N GLN A 89 -1.05 -11.89 13.64
CA GLN A 89 -2.36 -12.04 14.32
C GLN A 89 -2.63 -10.99 15.41
N SER A 90 -1.57 -10.41 15.98
CA SER A 90 -1.67 -9.32 16.95
C SER A 90 -2.30 -8.04 16.36
N TRP A 91 -2.13 -7.79 15.06
CA TRP A 91 -2.78 -6.68 14.34
C TRP A 91 -4.29 -6.88 14.19
N LEU A 92 -4.77 -8.11 14.01
CA LEU A 92 -6.20 -8.41 13.90
C LEU A 92 -6.92 -8.04 15.21
N GLN A 93 -6.31 -8.40 16.34
CA GLN A 93 -6.83 -8.06 17.67
C GLN A 93 -6.81 -6.55 17.92
N ALA A 94 -5.75 -5.86 17.49
CA ALA A 94 -5.66 -4.40 17.58
C ALA A 94 -6.75 -3.72 16.72
N ALA A 95 -6.92 -4.15 15.47
CA ALA A 95 -7.90 -3.60 14.55
C ALA A 95 -9.33 -3.64 15.10
N GLN A 96 -9.76 -4.79 15.65
CA GLN A 96 -11.09 -4.94 16.26
C GLN A 96 -11.36 -3.93 17.40
N LYS A 97 -10.33 -3.61 18.20
CA LYS A 97 -10.46 -2.62 19.27
C LYS A 97 -10.48 -1.21 18.72
N VAL A 98 -9.61 -0.93 17.76
CA VAL A 98 -9.49 0.39 17.13
C VAL A 98 -10.76 0.75 16.37
N GLU A 99 -11.36 -0.17 15.61
CA GLU A 99 -12.65 0.04 14.93
C GLU A 99 -13.74 0.50 15.91
N LYS A 100 -13.86 -0.17 17.06
CA LYS A 100 -14.82 0.17 18.11
C LYS A 100 -14.52 1.53 18.74
N LYS A 101 -13.26 1.77 19.09
CA LYS A 101 -12.79 3.02 19.72
C LYS A 101 -13.04 4.22 18.81
N LEU A 102 -12.84 4.04 17.52
CA LEU A 102 -12.85 5.11 16.53
C LEU A 102 -14.14 5.23 15.74
N GLY A 103 -15.09 4.29 15.90
CA GLY A 103 -16.33 4.23 15.14
C GLY A 103 -16.09 4.14 13.62
N LEU A 104 -14.95 3.60 13.22
CA LEU A 104 -14.52 3.53 11.82
C LEU A 104 -14.48 2.07 11.39
N PRO A 105 -15.43 1.64 10.55
CA PRO A 105 -15.37 0.30 10.01
C PRO A 105 -14.21 0.13 9.01
N MET A 106 -13.49 -0.98 9.11
CA MET A 106 -12.36 -1.34 8.28
C MET A 106 -12.45 -2.83 7.93
N ASP A 107 -11.89 -3.23 6.79
CA ASP A 107 -11.74 -4.64 6.47
C ASP A 107 -10.32 -5.09 6.83
N VAL A 108 -10.16 -6.28 7.38
CA VAL A 108 -8.87 -6.79 7.85
C VAL A 108 -8.59 -8.13 7.17
N TYR A 109 -7.48 -8.22 6.44
CA TYR A 109 -7.07 -9.44 5.77
C TYR A 109 -5.68 -9.84 6.19
N GLN A 110 -5.58 -11.02 6.78
CA GLN A 110 -4.31 -11.71 6.95
C GLN A 110 -4.03 -12.51 5.68
N ILE A 111 -2.79 -12.44 5.18
CA ILE A 111 -2.36 -13.16 3.98
C ILE A 111 -1.47 -14.32 4.40
N GLY A 112 -1.94 -15.55 4.18
CA GLY A 112 -1.23 -16.80 4.43
C GLY A 112 -1.17 -17.22 5.90
N GLY A 113 -1.99 -16.67 6.78
CA GLY A 113 -1.91 -16.93 8.23
C GLY A 113 -2.68 -18.17 8.71
N GLN A 114 -3.85 -18.45 8.13
CA GLN A 114 -4.78 -19.52 8.53
C GLN A 114 -5.42 -20.18 7.29
N PRO A 115 -6.01 -21.39 7.42
CA PRO A 115 -6.59 -22.11 6.27
C PRO A 115 -7.67 -21.37 5.46
N ASN A 116 -8.37 -20.39 6.06
CA ASN A 116 -9.44 -19.62 5.41
C ASN A 116 -9.01 -18.20 4.99
N ASP A 117 -7.73 -17.88 5.18
CA ASP A 117 -7.13 -16.62 4.74
C ASP A 117 -6.88 -16.64 3.23
N PHE A 118 -6.54 -15.48 2.69
CA PHE A 118 -5.98 -15.41 1.34
C PHE A 118 -4.63 -16.10 1.31
N ILE A 119 -4.37 -16.90 0.28
CA ILE A 119 -3.09 -17.52 0.02
C ILE A 119 -2.34 -16.64 -0.98
N ASP A 120 -1.03 -16.49 -0.80
CA ASP A 120 -0.14 -15.84 -1.76
C ASP A 120 0.71 -16.92 -2.46
N PRO A 121 0.22 -17.54 -3.54
CA PRO A 121 0.94 -18.60 -4.24
C PRO A 121 2.23 -18.09 -4.91
N GLY A 122 2.30 -16.79 -5.23
CA GLY A 122 3.48 -16.16 -5.82
C GLY A 122 4.58 -15.85 -4.81
N ASN A 123 4.24 -15.80 -3.52
CA ASN A 123 5.11 -15.32 -2.44
C ASN A 123 5.64 -13.89 -2.71
N ASP A 124 4.79 -13.08 -3.34
CA ASP A 124 5.10 -11.72 -3.79
C ASP A 124 4.58 -10.65 -2.81
N PHE A 125 3.59 -10.98 -1.98
CA PHE A 125 2.86 -10.04 -1.12
C PHE A 125 3.80 -9.26 -0.20
N LEU A 126 4.66 -9.95 0.55
CA LEU A 126 5.56 -9.32 1.52
C LEU A 126 6.52 -8.34 0.86
N ASN A 127 7.07 -8.72 -0.30
CA ASN A 127 8.00 -7.88 -1.06
C ASN A 127 7.29 -6.68 -1.69
N ALA A 128 6.12 -6.90 -2.30
CA ALA A 128 5.34 -5.87 -2.97
C ALA A 128 4.83 -4.79 -2.00
N TYR A 129 4.53 -5.17 -0.75
CA TYR A 129 4.08 -4.25 0.29
C TYR A 129 5.20 -3.81 1.25
N GLY A 130 6.41 -4.37 1.12
CA GLY A 130 7.59 -4.04 1.92
C GLY A 130 7.38 -4.26 3.42
N ILE A 131 6.72 -5.36 3.79
CA ILE A 131 6.47 -5.77 5.16
C ILE A 131 7.03 -7.17 5.42
N THR A 132 7.29 -7.52 6.68
CA THR A 132 7.67 -8.89 7.08
C THR A 132 6.44 -9.73 7.37
N SER A 133 6.65 -11.00 7.76
CA SER A 133 5.58 -11.91 8.20
C SER A 133 4.70 -11.32 9.30
N THR A 134 5.24 -10.41 10.13
CA THR A 134 4.53 -9.78 11.23
C THR A 134 4.12 -8.33 10.96
N GLY A 135 4.47 -7.78 9.80
CA GLY A 135 4.14 -6.41 9.44
C GLY A 135 2.67 -6.21 9.03
N ALA A 136 2.29 -4.95 8.86
CA ALA A 136 0.94 -4.57 8.45
C ALA A 136 0.93 -3.25 7.67
N ILE A 137 -0.12 -3.05 6.89
CA ILE A 137 -0.30 -1.86 6.06
C ILE A 137 -1.78 -1.45 5.99
N ILE A 138 -2.03 -0.13 6.06
CA ILE A 138 -3.35 0.44 5.82
C ILE A 138 -3.42 0.92 4.38
N VAL A 139 -4.38 0.38 3.63
CA VAL A 139 -4.79 0.86 2.32
C VAL A 139 -6.06 1.69 2.49
N ARG A 140 -6.06 2.88 1.88
CA ARG A 140 -7.19 3.81 1.86
C ARG A 140 -8.29 3.34 0.89
N PRO A 141 -9.52 3.87 1.01
CA PRO A 141 -10.59 3.56 0.05
C PRO A 141 -10.25 3.86 -1.42
N ASP A 142 -9.33 4.79 -1.69
CA ASP A 142 -8.86 5.12 -3.05
C ASP A 142 -7.73 4.21 -3.56
N GLY A 143 -7.35 3.18 -2.82
CA GLY A 143 -6.31 2.22 -3.20
C GLY A 143 -4.88 2.71 -2.99
N TYR A 144 -4.68 3.81 -2.24
CA TYR A 144 -3.37 4.30 -1.86
C TYR A 144 -2.99 3.87 -0.45
N ILE A 145 -1.70 3.67 -0.24
CA ILE A 145 -1.18 3.26 1.06
C ILE A 145 -1.17 4.48 1.98
N GLY A 146 -1.94 4.40 3.07
CA GLY A 146 -2.01 5.44 4.08
C GLY A 146 -0.93 5.31 5.15
N TRP A 147 -0.56 4.09 5.51
CA TRP A 147 0.42 3.82 6.55
C TRP A 147 0.98 2.42 6.40
N ARG A 148 2.23 2.22 6.81
CA ARG A 148 2.90 0.92 6.85
C ARG A 148 3.66 0.75 8.15
N LYS A 149 3.71 -0.49 8.64
CA LYS A 149 4.65 -0.96 9.65
C LYS A 149 5.33 -2.22 9.17
N THR A 150 6.64 -2.14 8.97
CA THR A 150 7.44 -3.24 8.41
C THR A 150 7.47 -4.48 9.29
N VAL A 151 7.54 -4.32 10.62
CA VAL A 151 7.61 -5.41 11.61
C VAL A 151 6.73 -5.07 12.82
N SER A 152 5.99 -6.04 13.37
CA SER A 152 5.31 -5.83 14.67
C SER A 152 6.30 -5.94 15.84
N GLY A 153 6.19 -5.03 16.82
CA GLY A 153 6.75 -5.31 18.15
C GLY A 153 5.92 -6.35 18.91
N GLU A 154 6.50 -7.00 19.91
CA GLU A 154 5.84 -8.07 20.67
C GLU A 154 4.70 -7.57 21.60
N ASN A 155 4.67 -6.27 21.93
CA ASN A 155 3.71 -5.71 22.88
C ASN A 155 2.36 -5.35 22.20
N LYS A 156 1.31 -6.10 22.54
CA LYS A 156 -0.05 -5.92 21.98
C LYS A 156 -0.70 -4.56 22.31
N GLU A 157 -0.53 -4.04 23.52
CA GLU A 157 -1.09 -2.73 23.90
C GLU A 157 -0.45 -1.62 23.07
N HIS A 158 0.83 -1.78 22.75
CA HIS A 158 1.53 -0.87 21.87
C HIS A 158 0.97 -0.89 20.43
N LEU A 159 0.53 -2.04 19.91
CA LEU A 159 -0.01 -2.13 18.54
C LEU A 159 -1.37 -1.44 18.38
N GLU A 160 -2.24 -1.52 19.39
CA GLU A 160 -3.52 -0.80 19.39
C GLU A 160 -3.29 0.72 19.32
N GLN A 161 -2.36 1.22 20.12
CA GLN A 161 -2.00 2.64 20.13
C GLN A 161 -1.39 3.06 18.79
N VAL A 162 -0.42 2.29 18.27
CA VAL A 162 0.21 2.54 16.96
C VAL A 162 -0.83 2.60 15.84
N LEU A 163 -1.77 1.66 15.80
CA LEU A 163 -2.82 1.63 14.77
C LEU A 163 -3.83 2.78 14.96
N THR A 164 -4.16 3.13 16.21
CA THR A 164 -5.00 4.29 16.53
C THR A 164 -4.36 5.57 16.00
N ASP A 165 -3.08 5.80 16.31
CA ASP A 165 -2.36 7.01 15.92
C ASP A 165 -2.21 7.13 14.40
N ALA A 166 -1.96 6.00 13.73
CA ALA A 166 -1.90 5.95 12.28
C ALA A 166 -3.23 6.37 11.64
N LEU A 167 -4.34 5.76 12.07
CA LEU A 167 -5.66 6.08 11.52
C LEU A 167 -6.09 7.51 11.87
N SER A 168 -5.84 7.97 13.10
CA SER A 168 -6.14 9.36 13.49
C SER A 168 -5.38 10.37 12.64
N THR A 169 -4.10 10.11 12.35
CA THR A 169 -3.30 10.94 11.42
C THR A 169 -3.91 10.97 10.02
N ILE A 170 -4.24 9.80 9.47
CA ILE A 170 -4.83 9.68 8.11
C ILE A 170 -6.19 10.39 8.02
N LEU A 171 -6.96 10.39 9.11
CA LEU A 171 -8.31 10.95 9.18
C LEU A 171 -8.34 12.40 9.67
N PHE A 172 -7.19 12.98 10.02
CA PHE A 172 -7.07 14.32 10.59
C PHE A 172 -7.93 14.53 11.84
N ARG A 173 -7.86 13.61 12.81
CA ARG A 173 -8.58 13.69 14.09
C ARG A 173 -7.67 13.48 15.30
#